data_AF-A0A345CTQ7-F1
#
_entry.id   AF-A0A345CTQ7-F1
#
_cell.length_a   1.000
_cell.length_b   1.000
_cell.length_c   1.000
_cell.angle_alpha   90.00
_cell.angle_beta   90.00
_cell.angle_gamma   90.00
#
_symmetry.space_group_name_H-M   'P 1'
#
loop_
_entity.id
_entity.type
_entity.pdbx_description
1 polymer ?
#
loop_
_entity_poly.entity_id
_entity_poly.type
_entity_poly.pdbx_seq_one_letter_code
_entity_poly.pdbx_strand_id
1 'polypeptide(L)'
;MTRRAGQLGRAIRRKLRGTQGLLIIDEADHLDYPVLEELRILQEETGIGLALVGNHQVYARLTGGSSRSVDFARLFSRIAKKVAILKTKRDDITAIADAWGLTGKAERALIHTLSERPGALRTVSHTLRLATMFARGSNEALTEKHIRAAVKDLKGVHA
;
A
#
# COMPACT_ATOMS: atom_id res chain seq x y z
N MET A 1 -16.35 17.83 -22.08
CA MET A 1 -15.08 18.01 -21.34
C MET A 1 -14.79 19.50 -21.17
N THR A 2 -14.58 19.97 -19.95
CA THR A 2 -14.17 21.37 -19.68
C THR A 2 -12.79 21.66 -20.28
N ARG A 3 -12.57 22.87 -20.81
CA ARG A 3 -11.35 23.29 -21.54
C ARG A 3 -10.04 23.01 -20.77
N ARG A 4 -10.07 23.10 -19.43
CA ARG A 4 -8.95 22.79 -18.53
C ARG A 4 -8.61 21.29 -18.47
N ALA A 5 -9.62 20.41 -18.42
CA ALA A 5 -9.40 18.96 -18.37
C ALA A 5 -8.69 18.44 -19.64
N GLY A 6 -9.08 18.96 -20.80
CA GLY A 6 -8.42 18.61 -22.07
C GLY A 6 -6.97 19.11 -22.18
N GLN A 7 -6.64 20.26 -21.59
CA GLN A 7 -5.27 20.76 -21.55
C GLN A 7 -4.38 19.92 -20.63
N LEU A 8 -4.88 19.56 -19.45
CA LEU A 8 -4.16 18.74 -18.48
C LEU A 8 -3.88 17.34 -19.04
N GLY A 9 -4.89 16.68 -19.63
CA GLY A 9 -4.72 15.36 -20.24
C GLY A 9 -3.63 15.35 -21.32
N ARG A 10 -3.59 16.37 -22.19
CA ARG A 10 -2.52 16.51 -23.20
C ARG A 10 -1.14 16.72 -22.57
N ALA A 11 -1.05 17.50 -21.50
CA ALA A 11 0.22 17.73 -20.81
C ALA A 11 0.75 16.44 -20.19
N ILE A 12 -0.12 15.67 -19.52
CA ILE A 12 0.21 14.37 -18.94
C ILE A 12 0.69 13.40 -20.02
N ARG A 13 -0.05 13.25 -21.12
CA ARG A 13 0.32 12.38 -22.25
C ARG A 13 1.71 12.73 -22.81
N ARG A 14 1.98 14.02 -23.04
CA ARG A 14 3.31 14.47 -23.52
C ARG A 14 4.42 14.13 -22.55
N LYS A 15 4.18 14.26 -21.25
CA LYS A 15 5.17 13.96 -20.22
C LYS A 15 5.47 12.46 -20.12
N LEU A 16 4.47 11.61 -20.35
CA LEU A 16 4.59 10.16 -20.18
C LEU A 16 5.06 9.42 -21.44
N ARG A 17 4.77 9.95 -22.63
CA ARG A 17 5.14 9.32 -23.90
C ARG A 17 6.66 9.16 -24.01
N GLY A 18 7.10 7.96 -24.40
CA GLY A 18 8.52 7.64 -24.59
C GLY A 18 9.31 7.45 -23.29
N THR A 19 8.68 7.59 -22.12
CA THR A 19 9.38 7.38 -20.83
C THR A 19 9.62 5.92 -20.50
N GLN A 20 8.79 5.01 -21.04
CA GLN A 20 8.70 3.62 -20.60
C GLN A 20 8.53 3.50 -19.07
N GLY A 21 7.97 4.54 -18.43
CA GLY A 21 7.82 4.64 -16.99
C GLY A 21 6.67 3.79 -16.45
N LEU A 22 6.46 3.86 -15.13
CA LEU A 22 5.36 3.20 -14.42
C LEU A 22 4.48 4.25 -13.74
N LEU A 23 3.18 4.25 -14.06
CA LEU A 23 2.17 5.00 -13.33
C LEU A 23 1.55 4.10 -12.26
N ILE A 24 1.70 4.47 -10.99
CA ILE A 24 1.09 3.77 -9.86
C ILE A 24 -0.05 4.62 -9.33
N ILE A 25 -1.24 4.04 -9.26
CA ILE A 25 -2.43 4.63 -8.67
C ILE A 25 -2.72 3.85 -7.39
N ASP A 26 -2.44 4.48 -6.24
CA ASP A 26 -2.83 3.93 -4.94
C ASP A 26 -4.30 4.24 -4.64
N GLU A 27 -4.91 3.40 -3.81
CA GLU A 27 -6.34 3.45 -3.47
C GLU A 27 -7.28 3.52 -4.70
N ALA A 28 -6.93 2.82 -5.78
CA ALA A 28 -7.66 2.82 -7.04
C ALA A 28 -9.10 2.27 -6.92
N ASP A 29 -9.46 1.64 -5.80
CA ASP A 29 -10.83 1.26 -5.46
C ASP A 29 -11.75 2.45 -5.16
N HIS A 30 -11.21 3.65 -4.96
CA HIS A 30 -11.98 4.90 -4.89
C HIS A 30 -12.30 5.51 -6.25
N LEU A 31 -11.72 5.00 -7.34
CA LEU A 31 -11.94 5.55 -8.67
C LEU A 31 -13.23 5.04 -9.30
N ASP A 32 -13.99 5.97 -9.87
CA ASP A 32 -15.13 5.63 -10.71
C ASP A 32 -14.70 5.06 -12.06
N TYR A 33 -15.60 4.27 -12.66
CA TYR A 33 -15.35 3.61 -13.95
C TYR A 33 -14.84 4.55 -15.08
N PRO A 34 -15.41 5.76 -15.30
CA PRO A 34 -14.91 6.65 -16.34
C PRO A 34 -13.44 7.05 -16.15
N VAL A 35 -12.99 7.16 -14.89
CA VAL A 35 -11.58 7.49 -14.59
C VAL A 35 -10.67 6.32 -14.92
N LEU A 36 -11.10 5.10 -14.58
CA LEU A 36 -10.34 3.88 -14.91
C LEU A 36 -10.22 3.69 -16.43
N GLU A 37 -11.26 3.98 -17.21
CA GLU A 37 -11.19 3.94 -18.67
C GLU A 37 -10.24 5.00 -19.25
N GLU A 38 -10.22 6.23 -18.71
CA GLU A 38 -9.25 7.24 -19.14
C GLU A 38 -7.80 6.85 -18.81
N LEU A 39 -7.57 6.22 -17.65
CA LEU A 39 -6.25 5.67 -17.29
C LEU A 39 -5.83 4.54 -18.24
N ARG A 40 -6.77 3.69 -18.68
CA ARG A 40 -6.53 2.65 -19.69
C ARG A 40 -6.13 3.27 -21.02
N ILE A 41 -6.89 4.26 -21.51
CA ILE A 41 -6.58 4.97 -22.75
C ILE A 41 -5.20 5.64 -22.66
N LEU A 42 -4.89 6.28 -21.53
CA LEU A 42 -3.60 6.90 -21.30
C LEU A 42 -2.45 5.89 -21.38
N GLN A 43 -2.61 4.72 -20.76
CA GLN A 43 -1.63 3.64 -20.79
C GLN A 43 -1.38 3.16 -22.22
N GLU A 44 -2.45 2.91 -22.99
CA GLU A 44 -2.36 2.48 -24.39
C GLU A 44 -1.69 3.53 -25.29
N GLU A 45 -2.03 4.81 -25.12
CA GLU A 45 -1.49 5.91 -25.95
C GLU A 45 -0.02 6.28 -25.65
N THR A 46 0.46 5.95 -24.46
CA THR A 46 1.81 6.34 -24.00
C THR A 46 2.77 5.17 -23.89
N GLY A 47 2.26 3.93 -23.82
CA GLY A 47 3.05 2.71 -23.70
C GLY A 47 3.70 2.53 -22.33
N ILE A 48 3.31 3.31 -21.32
CA ILE A 48 3.82 3.16 -19.95
C ILE A 48 3.28 1.89 -19.29
N GLY A 49 3.95 1.46 -18.22
CA GLY A 49 3.35 0.54 -17.25
C GLY A 49 2.25 1.24 -16.44
N LEU A 50 1.20 0.51 -16.09
CA LEU A 50 0.14 0.97 -15.19
C LEU A 50 -0.06 -0.05 -14.07
N ALA A 51 0.02 0.40 -12.82
CA ALA A 51 -0.30 -0.38 -11.63
C ALA A 51 -1.46 0.26 -10.89
N LEU A 52 -2.55 -0.49 -10.74
CA LEU A 52 -3.68 -0.12 -9.90
C LEU A 52 -3.56 -0.87 -8.58
N VAL A 53 -3.43 -0.14 -7.48
CA VAL A 53 -3.29 -0.69 -6.13
C VAL A 53 -4.52 -0.26 -5.34
N GLY A 54 -5.11 -1.19 -4.60
CA GLY A 54 -6.33 -0.89 -3.86
C GLY A 54 -6.92 -2.12 -3.18
N ASN A 55 -8.06 -1.95 -2.55
CA ASN A 55 -8.72 -3.00 -1.80
C ASN A 55 -9.36 -4.07 -2.70
N HIS A 56 -8.87 -5.31 -2.61
CA HIS A 56 -9.39 -6.46 -3.36
C HIS A 56 -10.89 -6.73 -3.17
N GLN A 57 -11.50 -6.35 -2.03
CA GLN A 57 -12.91 -6.62 -1.75
C GLN A 57 -13.86 -5.74 -2.56
N VAL A 58 -13.47 -4.50 -2.86
CA VAL A 58 -14.28 -3.60 -3.70
C VAL A 58 -14.36 -4.16 -5.12
N TYR A 59 -13.22 -4.65 -5.64
CA TYR A 59 -13.16 -5.27 -6.95
C TYR A 59 -14.00 -6.55 -7.08
N ALA A 60 -13.99 -7.42 -6.06
CA ALA A 60 -14.80 -8.64 -6.06
C ALA A 60 -16.32 -8.37 -6.01
N ARG A 61 -16.74 -7.29 -5.33
CA ARG A 61 -18.15 -6.89 -5.26
C ARG A 61 -18.65 -6.28 -6.58
N LEU A 62 -17.78 -5.56 -7.31
CA LEU A 62 -18.09 -4.98 -8.62
C LEU A 62 -18.37 -6.03 -9.71
N THR A 63 -17.90 -7.26 -9.54
CA THR A 63 -18.20 -8.39 -10.44
C THR A 63 -19.51 -9.13 -10.13
N GLY A 64 -20.21 -8.81 -9.03
CA GLY A 64 -21.35 -9.57 -8.54
C GLY A 64 -22.76 -9.10 -8.94
N GLY A 65 -22.91 -7.99 -9.66
CA GLY A 65 -24.22 -7.42 -10.05
C GLY A 65 -24.23 -6.83 -11.47
N SER A 66 -25.41 -6.86 -12.11
CA SER A 66 -25.77 -6.46 -13.48
C SER A 66 -24.94 -5.33 -14.14
N SER A 67 -24.76 -5.45 -15.47
CA SER A 67 -24.09 -4.58 -16.47
C SER A 67 -22.69 -4.04 -16.14
N ARG A 68 -22.50 -3.47 -14.95
CA ARG A 68 -21.23 -2.92 -14.45
C ARG A 68 -20.14 -4.00 -14.35
N SER A 69 -20.51 -5.25 -14.08
CA SER A 69 -19.58 -6.40 -14.07
C SER A 69 -18.97 -6.69 -15.44
N VAL A 70 -19.71 -6.48 -16.54
CA VAL A 70 -19.26 -6.73 -17.92
C VAL A 70 -18.27 -5.66 -18.37
N ASP A 71 -18.58 -4.40 -18.10
CA ASP A 71 -17.72 -3.26 -18.43
C ASP A 71 -16.39 -3.32 -17.67
N PHE A 72 -16.44 -3.63 -16.37
CA PHE A 72 -15.24 -3.86 -15.59
C PHE A 72 -14.48 -5.11 -16.05
N ALA A 73 -15.15 -6.20 -16.44
CA ALA A 73 -14.49 -7.38 -16.99
C ALA A 73 -13.69 -7.06 -18.27
N ARG A 74 -14.20 -6.16 -19.12
CA ARG A 74 -13.49 -5.67 -20.31
C ARG A 74 -12.24 -4.85 -19.98
N LEU A 75 -12.29 -4.02 -18.94
CA LEU A 75 -11.12 -3.29 -18.45
C LEU A 75 -10.10 -4.25 -17.82
N PHE A 76 -10.57 -5.18 -16.98
CA PHE A 76 -9.72 -6.15 -16.28
C PHE A 76 -9.10 -7.21 -17.17
N SER A 77 -9.69 -7.55 -18.31
CA SER A 77 -9.06 -8.46 -19.28
C SER A 77 -7.76 -7.90 -19.85
N ARG A 78 -7.57 -6.58 -19.78
CA ARG A 78 -6.33 -5.90 -20.18
C ARG A 78 -5.32 -5.77 -19.05
N ILE A 79 -5.70 -6.07 -17.81
CA ILE A 79 -4.76 -6.15 -16.69
C ILE A 79 -4.06 -7.52 -16.74
N ALA A 80 -2.84 -7.53 -17.26
CA ALA A 80 -2.07 -8.75 -17.50
C ALA A 80 -1.75 -9.54 -16.23
N LYS A 81 -1.54 -8.86 -15.09
CA LYS A 81 -1.14 -9.51 -13.83
C LYS A 81 -2.00 -9.01 -12.67
N LYS A 82 -2.72 -9.94 -12.03
CA LYS A 82 -3.47 -9.70 -10.78
C LYS A 82 -2.68 -10.29 -9.63
N VAL A 83 -2.23 -9.45 -8.70
CA VAL A 83 -1.49 -9.88 -7.50
C VAL A 83 -2.33 -9.54 -6.27
N ALA A 84 -2.60 -10.55 -5.44
CA ALA A 84 -3.25 -10.36 -4.15
C ALA A 84 -2.20 -10.47 -3.03
N ILE A 85 -2.02 -9.41 -2.25
CA ILE A 85 -1.18 -9.39 -1.05
C ILE A 85 -2.10 -9.45 0.16
N LEU A 86 -2.35 -10.66 0.66
CA LEU A 86 -3.36 -10.90 1.69
C LEU A 86 -2.82 -10.84 3.11
N LYS A 87 -1.54 -11.18 3.29
CA LYS A 87 -0.87 -11.22 4.58
C LYS A 87 0.59 -10.82 4.43
N THR A 88 1.13 -10.29 5.50
CA THR A 88 2.57 -10.09 5.68
C THR A 88 3.32 -11.41 5.55
N LYS A 89 4.44 -11.43 4.83
CA LYS A 89 5.32 -12.60 4.82
C LYS A 89 6.33 -12.52 5.97
N ARG A 90 6.81 -13.67 6.42
CA ARG A 90 7.88 -13.75 7.43
C ARG A 90 9.15 -13.04 7.00
N ASP A 91 9.47 -13.10 5.71
CA ASP A 91 10.65 -12.45 5.15
C ASP A 91 10.52 -10.92 5.20
N ASP A 92 9.32 -10.37 5.00
CA ASP A 92 9.07 -8.92 5.11
C ASP A 92 9.31 -8.43 6.55
N ILE A 93 8.86 -9.21 7.54
CA ILE A 93 9.05 -8.90 8.97
C ILE A 93 10.54 -8.99 9.33
N THR A 94 11.23 -9.99 8.80
CA THR A 94 12.67 -10.20 9.03
C THR A 94 13.46 -9.05 8.46
N ALA A 95 13.17 -8.63 7.22
CA ALA A 95 13.80 -7.48 6.58
C ALA A 95 13.57 -6.18 7.38
N ILE A 96 12.36 -5.99 7.92
CA ILE A 96 12.08 -4.86 8.82
C ILE A 96 12.89 -4.98 10.11
N ALA A 97 12.95 -6.15 10.74
CA ALA A 97 13.74 -6.37 11.95
C ALA A 97 15.21 -5.99 11.74
N ASP A 98 15.78 -6.45 10.63
CA ASP A 98 17.17 -6.20 10.25
C ASP A 98 17.42 -4.71 9.99
N ALA A 99 16.51 -4.04 9.26
CA ALA A 99 16.62 -2.60 8.98
C ALA A 99 16.55 -1.73 10.25
N TRP A 100 15.86 -2.19 11.29
CA TRP A 100 15.79 -1.53 12.59
C TRP A 100 16.89 -1.99 13.57
N GLY A 101 17.80 -2.87 13.14
CA GLY A 101 18.91 -3.36 13.97
C GLY A 101 18.48 -4.27 15.13
N LEU A 102 17.30 -4.90 15.04
CA LEU A 102 16.79 -5.79 16.07
C LEU A 102 17.50 -7.14 15.99
N THR A 103 18.47 -7.40 16.87
CA THR A 103 19.24 -8.67 16.89
C THR A 103 18.67 -9.70 17.86
N GLY A 104 17.91 -9.26 18.87
CA GLY A 104 17.38 -10.13 19.90
C GLY A 104 16.18 -10.96 19.44
N LYS A 105 16.11 -12.21 19.94
CA LYS A 105 15.04 -13.16 19.62
C LYS A 105 13.68 -12.67 20.13
N ALA A 106 13.64 -12.01 21.27
CA ALA A 106 12.41 -11.58 21.90
C ALA A 106 11.76 -10.39 21.16
N GLU A 107 12.58 -9.43 20.72
CA GLU A 107 12.14 -8.33 19.86
C GLU A 107 11.58 -8.84 18.55
N ARG A 108 12.29 -9.78 17.89
CA ARG A 108 11.86 -10.39 16.62
C ARG A 108 10.55 -11.17 16.77
N ALA A 109 10.40 -11.93 17.85
CA ALA A 109 9.15 -12.63 18.15
C ALA A 109 8.00 -11.63 18.37
N LEU A 110 8.25 -10.55 19.11
CA LEU A 110 7.24 -9.53 19.40
C LEU A 110 6.76 -8.81 18.14
N ILE A 111 7.67 -8.34 17.26
CA ILE A 111 7.27 -7.70 16.00
C ILE A 111 6.54 -8.66 15.07
N HIS A 112 6.88 -9.95 15.06
CA HIS A 112 6.17 -10.96 14.29
C HIS A 112 4.72 -11.06 14.78
N THR A 113 4.49 -11.21 16.08
CA THR A 113 3.13 -11.22 16.66
C THR A 113 2.38 -9.91 16.38
N LEU A 114 3.07 -8.76 16.38
CA LEU A 114 2.44 -7.47 16.03
C LEU A 114 2.01 -7.40 14.57
N SER A 115 2.80 -7.99 13.65
CA SER A 115 2.51 -8.00 12.22
C SER A 115 1.30 -8.85 11.82
N GLU A 116 0.86 -9.76 12.69
CA GLU A 116 -0.33 -10.61 12.49
C GLU A 116 -1.63 -9.88 12.87
N ARG A 117 -1.53 -8.74 13.56
CA ARG A 117 -2.68 -7.93 13.98
C ARG A 117 -3.18 -7.03 12.83
N PRO A 118 -4.41 -6.52 12.91
CA PRO A 118 -4.89 -5.48 12.00
C PRO A 118 -3.91 -4.31 11.88
N GLY A 119 -3.65 -3.87 10.64
CA GLY A 119 -2.65 -2.85 10.32
C GLY A 119 -1.25 -3.41 10.01
N ALA A 120 -0.96 -4.66 10.36
CA ALA A 120 0.21 -5.42 9.89
C ALA A 120 1.54 -4.62 9.98
N LEU A 121 2.29 -4.53 8.87
CA LEU A 121 3.58 -3.83 8.81
C LEU A 121 3.50 -2.33 9.11
N ARG A 122 2.36 -1.69 8.84
CA ARG A 122 2.15 -0.27 9.19
C ARG A 122 2.20 -0.11 10.70
N THR A 123 1.46 -0.95 11.42
CA THR A 123 1.45 -0.96 12.90
C THR A 123 2.83 -1.25 13.47
N VAL A 124 3.56 -2.23 12.92
CA VAL A 124 4.95 -2.53 13.31
C VAL A 124 5.84 -1.30 13.12
N SER A 125 5.76 -0.65 11.95
CA SER A 125 6.59 0.52 11.63
C SER A 125 6.32 1.72 12.55
N HIS A 126 5.05 1.99 12.89
CA HIS A 126 4.72 3.04 13.86
C HIS A 126 5.19 2.69 15.27
N THR A 127 5.03 1.43 15.68
CA THR A 127 5.49 0.94 16.97
C THR A 127 7.01 1.08 17.12
N LEU A 128 7.79 0.67 16.11
CA LEU A 128 9.25 0.75 16.16
C LEU A 128 9.75 2.20 16.15
N ARG A 129 9.09 3.10 15.41
CA ARG A 129 9.38 4.55 15.48
C ARG A 129 9.22 5.08 16.91
N LEU A 130 8.08 4.82 17.54
CA LEU A 130 7.81 5.28 18.90
C LEU A 130 8.74 4.62 19.93
N ALA A 131 8.97 3.31 19.82
CA ALA A 131 9.88 2.58 20.69
C ALA A 131 11.31 3.14 20.61
N THR A 132 11.75 3.54 19.42
CA THR A 132 13.05 4.18 19.23
C THR A 132 13.12 5.55 19.90
N MET A 133 12.02 6.31 19.90
CA MET A 133 11.95 7.57 20.66
C MET A 133 12.08 7.32 22.17
N PHE A 134 11.43 6.29 22.71
CA PHE A 134 11.53 5.92 24.12
C PHE A 134 12.94 5.45 24.52
N ALA A 135 13.57 4.63 23.68
CA ALA A 135 14.92 4.15 23.90
C ALA A 135 15.92 5.30 23.92
N ARG A 136 15.84 6.19 22.92
CA ARG A 136 16.69 7.40 22.86
C ARG A 136 16.47 8.34 24.04
N GLY A 137 15.22 8.53 24.47
CA GLY A 137 14.89 9.34 25.64
C GLY A 137 15.49 8.79 26.94
N SER A 138 15.69 7.47 27.02
CA SER A 138 16.32 6.78 28.15
C SER A 138 17.84 6.57 27.97
N ASN A 139 18.42 7.03 26.86
CA ASN A 139 19.79 6.73 26.45
C ASN A 139 20.10 5.21 26.43
N GLU A 140 19.09 4.39 26.14
CA GLU A 140 19.17 2.92 26.03
C GLU A 140 19.14 2.50 24.55
N ALA A 141 19.64 1.29 24.26
CA ALA A 141 19.40 0.66 22.96
C ALA A 141 17.92 0.27 22.83
N LEU A 142 17.43 0.14 21.58
CA LEU A 142 16.08 -0.36 21.32
C LEU A 142 16.00 -1.82 21.78
N THR A 143 15.08 -2.08 22.71
CA THR A 143 14.85 -3.40 23.32
C THR A 143 13.38 -3.71 23.39
N GLU A 144 13.05 -4.96 23.72
CA GLU A 144 11.67 -5.41 23.91
C GLU A 144 10.84 -4.53 24.86
N LYS A 145 11.45 -4.02 25.95
CA LYS A 145 10.82 -3.10 26.92
C LYS A 145 10.21 -1.87 26.22
N HIS A 146 10.98 -1.25 25.34
CA HIS A 146 10.57 -0.06 24.60
C HIS A 146 9.47 -0.36 23.58
N ILE A 147 9.56 -1.51 22.90
CA ILE A 147 8.54 -1.96 21.94
C ILE A 147 7.22 -2.19 22.67
N ARG A 148 7.22 -2.87 23.83
CA ARG A 148 6.01 -3.09 24.64
C ARG A 148 5.41 -1.78 25.15
N ALA A 149 6.25 -0.84 25.61
CA ALA A 149 5.79 0.47 26.03
C ALA A 149 5.11 1.22 24.87
N ALA A 150 5.72 1.21 23.67
CA ALA A 150 5.15 1.85 22.48
C ALA A 150 3.82 1.21 22.05
N VAL A 151 3.68 -0.12 22.15
CA VAL A 151 2.40 -0.80 21.89
C VAL A 151 1.32 -0.37 22.89
N LYS A 152 1.67 -0.19 24.17
CA LYS A 152 0.71 0.25 25.20
C LYS A 152 0.24 1.68 24.93
N ASP A 153 1.19 2.57 24.61
CA ASP A 153 0.93 3.97 24.30
C ASP A 153 0.05 4.15 23.06
N LEU A 154 0.38 3.47 21.94
CA LEU A 154 -0.41 3.52 20.71
C LEU A 154 -1.83 2.95 20.84
N LYS A 155 -2.07 2.09 21.84
CA LYS A 155 -3.41 1.56 22.13
C LYS A 155 -4.23 2.50 23.02
N GLY A 156 -3.67 3.62 23.47
CA GLY A 156 -4.33 4.55 24.39
C GLY A 156 -4.60 3.96 25.77
N VAL A 157 -3.89 2.89 26.16
CA VAL A 157 -4.04 2.28 27.49
C VAL A 157 -3.12 3.03 28.44
N HIS A 158 -3.51 4.23 28.83
CA HIS A 158 -2.98 4.83 30.05
C HIS A 158 -3.72 4.19 31.23
N ALA A 159 -2.95 3.61 32.15
CA ALA A 159 -3.48 3.19 33.45
C ALA A 159 -3.67 4.43 34.31
#